data_AF-W7XVI5-F1
#
_entry.id   AF-W7XVI5-F1
#
_cell.length_a   1.000
_cell.length_b   1.000
_cell.length_c   1.000
_cell.angle_alpha   90.00
_cell.angle_beta   90.00
_cell.angle_gamma   90.00
#
_symmetry.space_group_name_H-M   'P 1'
#
loop_
_entity.id
_entity.type
_entity.pdbx_description
1 polymer ?
#
loop_
_entity_poly.entity_id
_entity_poly.type
_entity_poly.pdbx_seq_one_letter_code
_entity_poly.pdbx_strand_id
1 'polypeptide(L)'
;MKKIFIVYILCIAATLSFAQDKPNIIWIMAEDMSLDLECYGMKAVKTPHLNQLASEGIRFDNCFVTNPICSPSRSAMMTGTNQVKINAHHHRSNRDVPLSEPYKPFTYWLRKAGYTCILGHHGVMKKGRKIDVNFQHTAIGSWDGKQNFGLFDKYDTIMTADQPFFAQIQLVVTHRGDWWNEVRQQSFHRVDPNEVELPKYLLMIRSLEWIGQNISIKWNIWMARLV
;
A
#
# COMPACT_ATOMS: atom_id res chain seq x y z
N MET A 1 35.82 26.79 -39.19
CA MET A 1 36.03 25.35 -38.89
C MET A 1 35.81 25.00 -37.41
N LYS A 2 36.46 25.68 -36.44
CA LYS A 2 36.28 25.40 -34.99
C LYS A 2 34.84 25.54 -34.46
N LYS A 3 34.05 26.50 -34.98
CA LYS A 3 32.64 26.71 -34.56
C LYS A 3 31.68 25.59 -35.00
N ILE A 4 31.94 24.96 -36.16
CA ILE A 4 31.13 23.84 -36.67
C ILE A 4 31.39 22.56 -35.84
N PHE A 5 32.63 22.39 -35.38
CA PHE A 5 33.02 21.26 -34.53
C PHE A 5 32.36 21.31 -33.14
N ILE A 6 32.21 22.51 -32.56
CA ILE A 6 31.54 22.70 -31.26
C ILE A 6 30.04 22.41 -31.34
N VAL A 7 29.38 22.78 -32.44
CA VAL A 7 27.95 22.46 -32.67
C VAL A 7 27.74 20.95 -32.80
N TYR A 8 28.65 20.24 -33.48
CA TYR A 8 28.59 18.77 -33.60
C TYR A 8 28.74 18.06 -32.24
N ILE A 9 29.63 18.55 -31.37
CA ILE A 9 29.82 17.99 -30.01
C ILE A 9 28.57 18.24 -29.14
N LEU A 10 27.95 19.42 -29.24
CA LEU A 10 26.71 19.74 -28.51
C LEU A 10 25.51 18.91 -28.96
N CYS A 11 25.40 18.59 -30.27
CA CYS A 11 24.35 17.71 -30.79
C CYS A 11 24.51 16.25 -30.35
N ILE A 12 25.75 15.74 -30.21
CA ILE A 12 26.01 14.38 -29.73
C ILE A 12 25.75 14.28 -28.20
N ALA A 13 26.03 15.33 -27.45
CA ALA A 13 25.74 15.38 -26.01
C ALA A 13 24.23 15.40 -25.70
N ALA A 14 23.42 15.99 -26.58
CA ALA A 14 21.96 16.06 -26.41
C ALA A 14 21.23 14.71 -26.63
N THR A 15 21.87 13.74 -27.30
CA THR A 15 21.29 12.41 -27.56
C THR A 15 21.58 11.37 -26.49
N LEU A 16 22.33 11.70 -25.44
CA LEU A 16 22.72 10.78 -24.36
C LEU A 16 21.82 10.85 -23.12
N SER A 17 20.62 11.41 -23.22
CA SER A 17 19.60 11.17 -22.20
C SER A 17 18.95 9.82 -22.48
N PHE A 18 19.57 8.75 -21.98
CA PHE A 18 18.89 7.47 -21.83
C PHE A 18 17.80 7.67 -20.77
N ALA A 19 16.62 8.12 -21.19
CA ALA A 19 15.42 7.90 -20.41
C ALA A 19 15.32 6.40 -20.16
N GLN A 20 15.09 5.98 -18.92
CA GLN A 20 14.96 4.57 -18.59
C GLN A 20 13.81 3.96 -19.41
N ASP A 21 14.08 2.98 -20.27
CA ASP A 21 13.07 2.37 -21.17
C ASP A 21 11.84 1.82 -20.42
N LYS A 22 12.01 1.53 -19.12
CA LYS A 22 10.97 1.01 -18.22
C LYS A 22 10.95 1.84 -16.94
N PRO A 23 9.78 2.31 -16.46
CA PRO A 23 9.72 3.10 -15.23
C PRO A 23 10.01 2.24 -14.00
N ASN A 24 10.50 2.87 -12.93
CA ASN A 24 10.50 2.27 -11.60
C ASN A 24 9.10 2.40 -10.99
N ILE A 25 8.67 1.37 -10.25
CA ILE A 25 7.32 1.30 -9.68
C ILE A 25 7.43 1.21 -8.17
N ILE A 26 6.81 2.14 -7.45
CA ILE A 26 6.69 2.07 -5.99
C ILE A 26 5.22 1.92 -5.64
N TRP A 27 4.90 0.82 -4.96
CA TRP A 27 3.57 0.56 -4.43
C TRP A 27 3.55 0.80 -2.93
N ILE A 28 3.02 1.96 -2.54
CA ILE A 28 2.76 2.32 -1.15
C ILE A 28 1.35 1.89 -0.79
N MET A 29 1.21 1.13 0.28
CA MET A 29 -0.08 0.61 0.74
C MET A 29 -0.28 0.96 2.21
N ALA A 30 -1.39 1.59 2.55
CA ALA A 30 -1.79 1.84 3.94
C ALA A 30 -2.63 0.68 4.48
N GLU A 31 -2.57 0.44 5.79
CA GLU A 31 -3.47 -0.49 6.49
C GLU A 31 -4.74 0.23 6.96
N ASP A 32 -5.91 -0.40 6.84
CA ASP A 32 -7.17 0.04 7.46
C ASP A 32 -7.55 1.52 7.23
N MET A 33 -7.11 2.10 6.12
CA MET A 33 -7.35 3.51 5.79
C MET A 33 -8.59 3.65 4.89
N SER A 34 -9.44 4.62 5.23
CA SER A 34 -10.61 5.03 4.43
C SER A 34 -10.36 6.40 3.78
N LEU A 35 -11.43 7.08 3.37
CA LEU A 35 -11.42 8.45 2.83
C LEU A 35 -11.14 9.54 3.89
N ASP A 36 -10.61 9.16 5.05
CA ASP A 36 -10.32 10.05 6.19
C ASP A 36 -9.04 10.88 5.94
N LEU A 37 -8.92 11.48 4.75
CA LEU A 37 -7.78 12.27 4.29
C LEU A 37 -8.24 13.64 3.80
N GLU A 38 -7.37 14.64 3.93
CA GLU A 38 -7.66 16.01 3.51
C GLU A 38 -7.99 16.09 2.01
N CYS A 39 -7.23 15.36 1.19
CA CYS A 39 -7.44 15.28 -0.25
C CYS A 39 -8.75 14.59 -0.66
N TYR A 40 -9.48 13.95 0.27
CA TYR A 40 -10.82 13.40 0.07
C TYR A 40 -11.92 14.17 0.85
N GLY A 41 -11.60 15.34 1.40
CA GLY A 41 -12.56 16.24 2.03
C GLY A 41 -12.53 16.29 3.55
N MET A 42 -11.71 15.48 4.22
CA MET A 42 -11.56 15.48 5.69
C MET A 42 -10.66 16.63 6.16
N LYS A 43 -11.17 17.88 6.13
CA LYS A 43 -10.39 19.12 6.32
C LYS A 43 -9.60 19.22 7.64
N ALA A 44 -10.13 18.58 8.70
CA ALA A 44 -9.52 18.57 10.03
C ALA A 44 -8.24 17.71 10.08
N VAL A 45 -8.11 16.74 9.17
CA VAL A 45 -6.90 15.93 9.02
C VAL A 45 -5.90 16.68 8.15
N LYS A 46 -4.61 16.63 8.50
CA LYS A 46 -3.52 17.26 7.73
C LYS A 46 -2.60 16.21 7.14
N THR A 47 -2.62 16.08 5.82
CA THR A 47 -1.86 15.07 5.07
C THR A 47 -1.09 15.69 3.91
N PRO A 48 -0.18 16.66 4.16
CA PRO A 48 0.41 17.49 3.11
C PRO A 48 1.12 16.68 2.01
N HIS A 49 1.83 15.61 2.37
CA HIS A 49 2.49 14.74 1.39
C HIS A 49 1.52 13.93 0.53
N LEU A 50 0.39 13.48 1.10
CA LEU A 50 -0.65 12.79 0.32
C LEU A 50 -1.45 13.77 -0.54
N ASN A 51 -1.62 15.01 -0.09
CA ASN A 51 -2.24 16.07 -0.87
C ASN A 51 -1.37 16.41 -2.09
N GLN A 52 -0.06 16.54 -1.88
CA GLN A 52 0.89 16.76 -2.97
C GLN A 52 0.84 15.60 -3.98
N LEU A 53 0.90 14.36 -3.51
CA LEU A 53 0.80 13.17 -4.37
C LEU A 53 -0.52 13.16 -5.16
N ALA A 54 -1.64 13.54 -4.53
CA ALA A 54 -2.94 13.63 -5.20
C ALA A 54 -2.99 14.77 -6.23
N SER A 55 -2.27 15.88 -6.01
CA SER A 55 -2.24 17.03 -6.93
C SER A 55 -1.29 16.84 -8.12
N GLU A 56 -0.22 16.05 -7.95
CA GLU A 56 0.77 15.76 -8.99
C GLU A 56 0.43 14.49 -9.79
N GLY A 57 -0.51 13.69 -9.29
CA GLY A 57 -0.90 12.41 -9.86
C GLY A 57 -2.38 12.33 -10.24
N ILE A 58 -2.90 11.10 -10.23
CA ILE A 58 -4.32 10.81 -10.46
C ILE A 58 -4.94 10.34 -9.15
N ARG A 59 -6.00 11.03 -8.70
CA ARG A 59 -6.82 10.63 -7.56
C ARG A 59 -8.06 9.88 -8.07
N PHE A 60 -8.36 8.73 -7.46
CA PHE A 60 -9.56 7.95 -7.77
C PHE A 60 -10.63 8.19 -6.72
N ASP A 61 -11.74 8.81 -7.09
CA ASP A 61 -12.88 9.00 -6.18
C ASP A 61 -13.70 7.69 -6.02
N ASN A 62 -13.52 6.74 -6.94
CA ASN A 62 -14.18 5.43 -6.95
C ASN A 62 -13.15 4.31 -7.12
N CYS A 63 -12.60 3.82 -6.00
CA CYS A 63 -11.63 2.73 -5.98
C CYS A 63 -12.02 1.70 -4.90
N PHE A 64 -12.24 0.45 -5.29
CA PHE A 64 -12.82 -0.57 -4.44
C PHE A 64 -11.95 -1.81 -4.37
N VAL A 65 -11.82 -2.38 -3.18
CA VAL A 65 -11.23 -3.71 -2.97
C VAL A 65 -12.27 -4.78 -3.22
N THR A 66 -11.84 -5.98 -3.66
CA THR A 66 -12.73 -7.13 -3.85
C THR A 66 -13.05 -7.88 -2.56
N ASN A 67 -12.40 -7.50 -1.46
CA ASN A 67 -12.65 -8.06 -0.13
C ASN A 67 -12.27 -7.03 0.95
N PRO A 68 -13.08 -6.86 2.02
CA PRO A 68 -12.77 -5.93 3.10
C PRO A 68 -11.75 -6.48 4.12
N ILE A 69 -11.35 -7.75 4.03
CA ILE A 69 -10.40 -8.39 4.94
C ILE A 69 -9.00 -8.43 4.29
N CYS A 70 -7.97 -8.14 5.07
CA CYS A 70 -6.61 -7.94 4.57
C CYS A 70 -6.07 -9.10 3.73
N SER A 71 -6.05 -10.33 4.23
CA SER A 71 -5.42 -11.43 3.50
C SER A 71 -6.12 -11.89 2.21
N PRO A 72 -7.46 -12.02 2.14
CA PRO A 72 -8.13 -12.24 0.86
C PRO A 72 -7.97 -11.07 -0.10
N SER A 73 -8.06 -9.82 0.39
CA SER A 73 -7.87 -8.62 -0.45
C SER A 73 -6.48 -8.57 -1.08
N ARG A 74 -5.44 -8.81 -0.27
CA ARG A 74 -4.05 -8.89 -0.71
C ARG A 74 -3.81 -10.04 -1.68
N SER A 75 -4.48 -11.17 -1.48
CA SER A 75 -4.39 -12.30 -2.41
C SER A 75 -4.96 -11.95 -3.77
N ALA A 76 -6.11 -11.24 -3.79
CA ALA A 76 -6.72 -10.77 -5.03
C ALA A 76 -5.83 -9.73 -5.74
N MET A 77 -5.30 -8.76 -5.00
CA MET A 77 -4.35 -7.77 -5.51
C MET A 77 -3.07 -8.40 -6.04
N MET A 78 -2.51 -9.38 -5.33
CA MET A 78 -1.27 -10.06 -5.70
C MET A 78 -1.44 -10.88 -6.98
N THR A 79 -2.64 -11.38 -7.28
CA THR A 79 -2.88 -12.28 -8.43
C THR A 79 -3.67 -11.64 -9.57
N GLY A 80 -4.24 -10.45 -9.37
CA GLY A 80 -5.08 -9.77 -10.35
C GLY A 80 -6.43 -10.46 -10.59
N THR A 81 -6.89 -11.32 -9.68
CA THR A 81 -8.16 -12.06 -9.81
C THR A 81 -8.91 -12.08 -8.48
N ASN A 82 -10.21 -12.37 -8.51
CA ASN A 82 -11.00 -12.47 -7.28
C ASN A 82 -10.49 -13.63 -6.40
N GLN A 83 -10.34 -13.38 -5.11
CA GLN A 83 -9.87 -14.34 -4.11
C GLN A 83 -10.63 -15.68 -4.11
N VAL A 84 -11.90 -15.70 -4.51
CA VAL A 84 -12.70 -16.93 -4.58
C VAL A 84 -12.17 -17.88 -5.66
N LYS A 85 -11.69 -17.33 -6.79
CA LYS A 85 -11.17 -18.13 -7.92
C LYS A 85 -9.86 -18.86 -7.61
N ILE A 86 -9.12 -18.39 -6.62
CA ILE A 86 -7.81 -18.93 -6.21
C ILE A 86 -7.87 -19.60 -4.84
N ASN A 87 -9.07 -19.94 -4.35
CA ASN A 87 -9.26 -20.53 -3.03
C ASN A 87 -8.64 -19.69 -1.89
N ALA A 88 -8.73 -18.36 -1.95
CA ALA A 88 -8.09 -17.43 -1.02
C ALA A 88 -9.10 -16.61 -0.18
N HIS A 89 -10.35 -17.06 -0.09
CA HIS A 89 -11.49 -16.25 0.39
C HIS A 89 -11.57 -16.08 1.91
N HIS A 90 -11.00 -16.99 2.70
CA HIS A 90 -11.02 -16.92 4.16
C HIS A 90 -9.78 -16.25 4.75
N HIS A 91 -9.92 -15.55 5.86
CA HIS A 91 -8.78 -14.86 6.48
C HIS A 91 -7.69 -15.85 6.90
N ARG A 92 -6.44 -15.60 6.46
CA ARG A 92 -5.23 -16.40 6.73
C ARG A 92 -5.36 -17.89 6.39
N SER A 93 -6.18 -18.23 5.39
CA SER A 93 -6.33 -19.61 4.91
C SER A 93 -5.25 -20.01 3.90
N ASN A 94 -5.12 -21.32 3.66
CA ASN A 94 -4.43 -21.89 2.50
C ASN A 94 -2.97 -21.43 2.28
N ARG A 95 -2.27 -21.01 3.35
CA ARG A 95 -0.87 -20.56 3.31
C ARG A 95 0.14 -21.66 3.04
N ASP A 96 -0.30 -22.90 3.06
CA ASP A 96 0.50 -24.08 2.70
C ASP A 96 0.02 -24.71 1.39
N VAL A 97 -0.89 -24.03 0.66
CA VAL A 97 -1.45 -24.51 -0.60
C VAL A 97 -0.90 -23.65 -1.75
N PRO A 98 -0.23 -24.24 -2.74
CA PRO A 98 0.20 -23.54 -3.94
C PRO A 98 -0.95 -22.84 -4.67
N LEU A 99 -0.66 -21.74 -5.36
CA LEU A 99 -1.60 -21.18 -6.33
C LEU A 99 -1.87 -22.21 -7.43
N SER A 100 -3.15 -22.41 -7.75
CA SER A 100 -3.54 -23.23 -8.89
C SER A 100 -3.21 -22.54 -10.21
N GLU A 101 -2.83 -23.30 -11.22
CA GLU A 101 -2.76 -22.77 -12.59
C GLU A 101 -4.15 -22.28 -13.04
N PRO A 102 -4.23 -21.20 -13.84
CA PRO A 102 -3.14 -20.47 -14.48
C PRO A 102 -2.54 -19.32 -13.64
N TYR A 103 -2.96 -19.17 -12.38
CA TYR A 103 -2.74 -17.97 -11.59
C TYR A 103 -1.30 -17.83 -11.08
N LYS A 104 -0.76 -16.61 -11.16
CA LYS A 104 0.61 -16.27 -10.75
C LYS A 104 0.60 -14.93 -10.02
N PRO A 105 1.47 -14.72 -9.02
CA PRO A 105 1.61 -13.41 -8.41
C PRO A 105 2.11 -12.39 -9.45
N PHE A 106 1.71 -11.13 -9.37
CA PHE A 106 2.12 -10.12 -10.36
C PHE A 106 3.65 -9.91 -10.37
N THR A 107 4.34 -10.18 -9.25
CA THR A 107 5.81 -10.13 -9.18
C THR A 107 6.48 -11.16 -10.08
N TYR A 108 5.83 -12.30 -10.36
CA TYR A 108 6.31 -13.23 -11.40
C TYR A 108 6.37 -12.55 -12.77
N TRP A 109 5.31 -11.82 -13.15
CA TRP A 109 5.24 -11.13 -14.43
C TRP A 109 6.21 -9.94 -14.51
N LEU A 110 6.36 -9.19 -13.42
CA LEU A 110 7.35 -8.11 -13.33
C LEU A 110 8.77 -8.63 -13.52
N ARG A 111 9.15 -9.72 -12.83
CA ARG A 111 10.46 -10.37 -13.02
C ARG A 111 10.67 -10.85 -14.45
N LYS A 112 9.64 -11.44 -15.08
CA LYS A 112 9.68 -11.82 -16.50
C LYS A 112 9.88 -10.61 -17.42
N ALA A 113 9.40 -9.44 -17.03
CA ALA A 113 9.65 -8.17 -17.71
C ALA A 113 11.00 -7.52 -17.37
N GLY A 114 11.83 -8.15 -16.53
CA GLY A 114 13.16 -7.69 -16.15
C GLY A 114 13.20 -6.76 -14.94
N TYR A 115 12.14 -6.72 -14.13
CA TYR A 115 12.12 -5.93 -12.91
C TYR A 115 12.74 -6.67 -11.72
N THR A 116 13.49 -5.95 -10.89
CA THR A 116 13.83 -6.39 -9.54
C THR A 116 12.68 -6.05 -8.58
N CYS A 117 12.13 -7.05 -7.89
CA CYS A 117 11.03 -6.92 -6.95
C CYS A 117 11.55 -6.80 -5.51
N ILE A 118 11.25 -5.71 -4.82
CA ILE A 118 11.76 -5.35 -3.51
C ILE A 118 10.60 -5.26 -2.52
N LEU A 119 10.78 -5.84 -1.33
CA LEU A 119 9.80 -5.81 -0.26
C LEU A 119 10.27 -4.95 0.91
N GLY A 120 9.50 -3.92 1.24
CA GLY A 120 9.77 -3.02 2.35
C GLY A 120 10.78 -1.92 2.03
N HIS A 121 11.07 -1.10 3.03
CA HIS A 121 12.06 -0.03 3.01
C HIS A 121 12.55 0.29 4.42
N HIS A 122 13.86 0.49 4.63
CA HIS A 122 14.46 0.69 5.96
C HIS A 122 13.93 1.94 6.67
N GLY A 123 13.55 2.97 5.91
CA GLY A 123 13.02 4.23 6.44
C GLY A 123 11.55 4.17 6.88
N VAL A 124 10.89 3.01 6.81
CA VAL A 124 9.46 2.86 7.11
C VAL A 124 9.26 2.14 8.44
N MET A 125 8.24 2.55 9.20
CA MET A 125 7.86 1.90 10.46
C MET A 125 7.71 0.37 10.28
N LYS A 126 8.40 -0.41 11.12
CA LYS A 126 8.47 -1.88 11.01
C LYS A 126 8.92 -2.38 9.63
N LYS A 127 9.68 -1.56 8.88
CA LYS A 127 10.24 -1.81 7.55
C LYS A 127 9.23 -2.02 6.41
N GLY A 128 7.92 -1.99 6.70
CA GLY A 128 6.87 -2.11 5.69
C GLY A 128 6.86 -3.42 4.89
N ARG A 129 7.32 -4.53 5.46
CA ARG A 129 7.50 -5.83 4.75
C ARG A 129 6.26 -6.75 4.76
N LYS A 130 5.06 -6.22 5.01
CA LYS A 130 3.86 -7.06 5.13
C LYS A 130 3.39 -7.55 3.76
N ILE A 131 3.20 -8.86 3.64
CA ILE A 131 2.66 -9.54 2.44
C ILE A 131 1.23 -9.99 2.72
N ASP A 132 1.07 -10.88 3.71
CA ASP A 132 -0.21 -11.37 4.25
C ASP A 132 -1.18 -11.98 3.22
N VAL A 133 -0.69 -12.79 2.27
CA VAL A 133 -1.55 -13.52 1.29
C VAL A 133 -2.01 -14.90 1.82
N ASN A 134 -3.00 -15.49 1.13
CA ASN A 134 -3.68 -16.77 1.45
C ASN A 134 -3.32 -17.91 0.48
N PHE A 135 -2.06 -17.94 0.05
CA PHE A 135 -1.49 -19.04 -0.73
C PHE A 135 -0.04 -19.24 -0.31
N GLN A 136 0.53 -20.38 -0.65
CA GLN A 136 1.90 -20.72 -0.30
C GLN A 136 2.89 -19.69 -0.83
N HIS A 137 3.69 -19.13 0.07
CA HIS A 137 4.70 -18.14 -0.26
C HIS A 137 5.86 -18.14 0.73
N THR A 138 7.02 -17.77 0.22
CA THR A 138 8.09 -17.18 1.01
C THR A 138 8.22 -15.72 0.60
N ALA A 139 8.71 -14.88 1.51
CA ALA A 139 8.88 -13.47 1.20
C ALA A 139 9.91 -13.26 0.09
N ILE A 140 11.08 -13.90 0.22
CA ILE A 140 12.19 -13.81 -0.72
C ILE A 140 12.44 -15.16 -1.38
N GLY A 141 12.84 -15.13 -2.65
CA GLY A 141 13.27 -16.30 -3.42
C GLY A 141 12.71 -16.29 -4.84
N SER A 142 13.05 -17.33 -5.61
CA SER A 142 12.45 -17.58 -6.91
C SER A 142 11.00 -18.04 -6.77
N TRP A 143 10.20 -17.85 -7.83
CA TRP A 143 8.84 -18.38 -7.94
C TRP A 143 8.74 -19.31 -9.14
N ASP A 144 8.37 -20.57 -8.90
CA ASP A 144 7.96 -21.53 -9.94
C ASP A 144 6.56 -22.13 -9.70
N GLY A 145 5.95 -21.85 -8.54
CA GLY A 145 4.61 -22.34 -8.18
C GLY A 145 4.55 -23.83 -7.82
N LYS A 146 5.70 -24.51 -7.70
CA LYS A 146 5.81 -25.96 -7.45
C LYS A 146 6.70 -26.28 -6.25
N GLN A 147 7.92 -25.75 -6.27
CA GLN A 147 8.94 -25.97 -5.23
C GLN A 147 9.38 -24.65 -4.61
N ASN A 148 9.39 -23.58 -5.41
CA ASN A 148 9.84 -22.26 -5.02
C ASN A 148 8.67 -21.28 -5.04
N PHE A 149 8.47 -20.61 -3.91
CA PHE A 149 7.32 -19.74 -3.66
C PHE A 149 7.72 -18.31 -3.24
N GLY A 150 8.92 -17.86 -3.60
CA GLY A 150 9.42 -16.54 -3.26
C GLY A 150 8.77 -15.42 -4.05
N LEU A 151 8.15 -14.45 -3.36
CA LEU A 151 7.42 -13.37 -4.02
C LEU A 151 8.29 -12.18 -4.43
N PHE A 152 9.40 -11.94 -3.73
CA PHE A 152 10.30 -10.82 -3.96
C PHE A 152 11.77 -11.26 -4.01
N ASP A 153 12.64 -10.41 -4.53
CA ASP A 153 14.06 -10.70 -4.75
C ASP A 153 14.92 -10.30 -3.55
N LYS A 154 14.53 -9.22 -2.85
CA LYS A 154 15.28 -8.70 -1.69
C LYS A 154 14.40 -7.82 -0.80
N TYR A 155 14.95 -7.52 0.38
CA TYR A 155 14.34 -6.59 1.33
C TYR A 155 14.95 -5.19 1.23
N ASP A 156 14.09 -4.20 1.44
CA ASP A 156 14.35 -2.82 1.90
C ASP A 156 15.27 -1.90 1.10
N THR A 157 16.44 -2.36 0.67
CA THR A 157 17.46 -1.52 0.03
C THR A 157 17.23 -1.45 -1.47
N ILE A 158 16.99 -0.24 -1.97
CA ILE A 158 16.91 0.06 -3.40
C ILE A 158 18.24 0.66 -3.84
N MET A 159 18.88 0.05 -4.83
CA MET A 159 20.16 0.45 -5.41
C MET A 159 19.97 0.82 -6.88
N THR A 160 20.86 1.63 -7.45
CA THR A 160 20.85 1.96 -8.88
C THR A 160 20.88 0.70 -9.76
N ALA A 161 21.60 -0.33 -9.33
CA ALA A 161 21.68 -1.61 -10.03
C ALA A 161 20.37 -2.41 -10.03
N ASP A 162 19.38 -2.06 -9.19
CA ASP A 162 18.08 -2.73 -9.17
C ASP A 162 17.16 -2.23 -10.30
N GLN A 163 17.53 -1.16 -11.04
CA GLN A 163 16.67 -0.57 -12.07
C GLN A 163 16.57 -1.45 -13.34
N PRO A 164 15.35 -1.66 -13.90
CA PRO A 164 14.06 -1.22 -13.36
C PRO A 164 13.62 -2.02 -12.14
N PHE A 165 13.05 -1.34 -11.14
CA PHE A 165 12.57 -2.00 -9.92
C PHE A 165 11.08 -1.80 -9.67
N PHE A 166 10.51 -2.75 -8.94
CA PHE A 166 9.21 -2.66 -8.28
C PHE A 166 9.43 -2.77 -6.77
N ALA A 167 8.95 -1.81 -5.98
CA ALA A 167 9.06 -1.84 -4.52
C ALA A 167 7.67 -1.81 -3.89
N GLN A 168 7.33 -2.83 -3.10
CA GLN A 168 6.11 -2.84 -2.27
C GLN A 168 6.43 -2.39 -0.85
N ILE A 169 5.77 -1.33 -0.39
CA ILE A 169 5.99 -0.72 0.91
C ILE A 169 4.66 -0.62 1.66
N GLN A 170 4.56 -1.35 2.78
CA GLN A 170 3.40 -1.24 3.67
C GLN A 170 3.60 -0.17 4.74
N LEU A 171 2.62 0.72 4.88
CA LEU A 171 2.49 1.65 5.99
C LEU A 171 1.61 1.00 7.08
N VAL A 172 2.26 0.46 8.11
CA VAL A 172 1.56 -0.14 9.27
C VAL A 172 1.03 0.89 10.26
N VAL A 173 1.49 2.14 10.15
CA VAL A 173 1.16 3.21 11.11
C VAL A 173 -0.35 3.42 11.24
N THR A 174 -1.09 3.23 10.14
CA THR A 174 -2.55 3.38 10.06
C THR A 174 -3.33 2.14 10.52
N HIS A 175 -2.67 1.00 10.79
CA HIS A 175 -3.33 -0.14 11.42
C HIS A 175 -3.60 0.17 12.89
N ARG A 176 -4.74 -0.26 13.44
CA ARG A 176 -5.02 -0.06 14.86
C ARG A 176 -3.96 -0.73 15.74
N GLY A 177 -3.49 -0.02 16.75
CA GLY A 177 -2.56 -0.55 17.74
C GLY A 177 -2.17 0.47 18.80
N ASP A 178 -1.47 -0.03 19.83
CA ASP A 178 -1.16 0.75 21.04
C ASP A 178 -0.28 1.99 20.76
N TRP A 179 0.46 1.97 19.64
CA TRP A 179 1.33 3.08 19.21
C TRP A 179 0.56 4.34 18.79
N TRP A 180 -0.77 4.27 18.58
CA TRP A 180 -1.55 5.45 18.17
C TRP A 180 -1.52 6.58 19.20
N ASN A 181 -1.48 6.23 20.48
CA ASN A 181 -1.39 7.22 21.54
C ASN A 181 -0.09 8.02 21.46
N GLU A 182 1.02 7.31 21.22
CA GLU A 182 2.34 7.93 21.03
C GLU A 182 2.36 8.79 19.75
N VAL A 183 1.90 8.25 18.62
CA VAL A 183 1.80 9.01 17.35
C VAL A 183 0.97 10.28 17.53
N ARG A 184 -0.16 10.19 18.24
CA ARG A 184 -1.01 11.36 18.55
C ARG A 184 -0.28 12.36 19.44
N GLN A 185 0.45 11.90 20.45
CA GLN A 185 1.21 12.77 21.34
C GLN A 185 2.35 13.50 20.61
N GLN A 186 3.00 12.83 19.67
CA GLN A 186 4.11 13.40 18.89
C GLN A 186 3.64 14.27 17.71
N SER A 187 2.36 14.21 17.33
CA SER A 187 1.83 15.03 16.25
C SER A 187 1.84 16.52 16.60
N PHE A 188 2.49 17.32 15.74
CA PHE A 188 2.44 18.79 15.78
C PHE A 188 1.06 19.35 15.41
N HIS A 189 0.25 18.57 14.70
CA HIS A 189 -1.09 18.95 14.25
C HIS A 189 -2.10 17.90 14.73
N ARG A 190 -2.39 17.93 16.03
CA ARG A 190 -3.39 17.04 16.61
C ARG A 190 -4.77 17.45 16.11
N VAL A 191 -5.52 16.48 15.61
CA VAL A 191 -6.93 16.69 15.25
C VAL A 191 -7.74 16.91 16.52
N ASP A 192 -8.44 18.04 16.60
CA ASP A 192 -9.48 18.28 17.60
C ASP A 192 -10.75 17.50 17.16
N PRO A 193 -11.22 16.53 17.95
CA PRO A 193 -12.46 15.80 17.63
C PRO A 193 -13.69 16.70 17.43
N ASN A 194 -13.72 17.90 18.02
CA ASN A 194 -14.83 18.84 17.87
C ASN A 194 -14.83 19.56 16.51
N GLU A 195 -13.69 19.58 15.82
CA GLU A 195 -13.54 20.17 14.48
C GLU A 195 -13.78 19.13 13.36
N VAL A 196 -14.02 17.87 13.72
CA VAL A 196 -14.26 16.79 12.75
C VAL A 196 -15.72 16.78 12.32
N GLU A 197 -15.97 17.16 11.07
CA GLU A 197 -17.26 16.94 10.41
C GLU A 197 -17.33 15.50 9.89
N LEU A 198 -18.18 14.67 10.51
CA LEU A 198 -18.37 13.29 10.07
C LEU A 198 -19.22 13.24 8.78
N PRO A 199 -18.80 12.46 7.77
CA PRO A 199 -19.62 12.18 6.59
C PRO A 199 -21.00 11.61 6.93
N LYS A 200 -22.04 12.04 6.22
CA LYS A 200 -23.44 11.64 6.47
C LYS A 200 -23.69 10.13 6.44
N TYR A 201 -22.87 9.37 5.68
CA TYR A 201 -22.97 7.92 5.56
C TYR A 201 -22.32 7.17 6.74
N LEU A 202 -21.47 7.82 7.54
CA LEU A 202 -21.01 7.28 8.81
C LEU A 202 -22.14 7.49 9.82
N LEU A 203 -23.08 6.55 9.85
CA LEU A 203 -24.12 6.52 10.88
C LEU A 203 -23.43 6.47 12.25
N MET A 204 -23.55 7.56 13.00
CA MET A 204 -23.16 7.60 14.38
C MET A 204 -24.16 6.71 15.14
N ILE A 205 -23.74 5.53 15.61
CA ILE A 205 -24.46 4.86 16.70
C ILE A 205 -24.22 5.75 17.92
N ARG A 206 -25.14 6.68 18.16
CA ARG A 206 -25.24 7.38 19.44
C ARG A 206 -25.74 6.36 20.46
N SER A 207 -24.79 5.75 21.18
CA SER A 207 -24.96 4.95 22.41
C SER A 207 -26.07 3.89 22.44
N LEU A 208 -25.70 2.63 22.67
CA LEU A 208 -26.56 1.74 23.46
C LEU A 208 -26.52 2.25 24.91
N GLU A 209 -27.65 2.74 25.41
CA GLU A 209 -27.81 3.13 26.81
C GLU A 209 -27.81 1.87 27.70
N TRP A 210 -26.96 1.89 28.74
CA TRP A 210 -27.11 1.00 29.90
C TRP A 210 -27.57 1.86 31.08
N ILE A 211 -28.74 1.53 31.62
CA ILE A 211 -29.37 2.21 32.76
C ILE A 211 -28.60 1.83 34.03
N GLY A 212 -27.78 2.74 34.59
CA GLY A 212 -27.13 2.52 35.89
C GLY A 212 -26.03 3.53 36.25
N GLN A 213 -26.09 4.07 37.46
CA GLN A 213 -25.45 5.31 37.95
C GLN A 213 -23.91 5.27 38.05
N ASN A 214 -23.19 5.54 36.96
CA ASN A 214 -21.97 6.37 36.90
C ASN A 214 -21.34 6.26 35.50
N ILE A 215 -21.54 7.28 34.66
CA ILE A 215 -21.03 7.33 33.29
C ILE A 215 -19.65 8.02 33.27
N SER A 216 -18.62 7.23 33.00
CA SER A 216 -17.36 7.73 32.42
C SER A 216 -17.51 7.72 30.90
N ILE A 217 -17.38 8.89 30.26
CA ILE A 217 -17.41 9.01 28.80
C ILE A 217 -16.12 8.38 28.26
N LYS A 218 -16.20 7.15 27.75
CA LYS A 218 -15.14 6.53 26.94
C LYS A 218 -15.51 6.57 25.46
N TRP A 219 -14.68 7.27 24.69
CA TRP A 219 -14.70 7.31 23.24
C TRP A 219 -14.41 5.91 22.66
N ASN A 220 -15.45 5.17 22.26
CA ASN A 220 -15.30 3.93 21.51
C ASN A 220 -15.96 4.08 20.13
N ILE A 221 -15.14 4.31 19.11
CA ILE A 221 -15.55 4.34 17.70
C ILE A 221 -15.76 2.90 17.24
N TRP A 222 -17.02 2.45 17.28
CA TRP A 222 -17.47 1.23 16.58
C TRP A 222 -17.69 1.58 15.10
N MET A 223 -16.69 1.29 14.27
CA MET A 223 -16.88 1.22 12.81
C MET A 223 -17.44 -0.16 12.46
N ALA A 224 -18.77 -0.27 12.41
CA ALA A 224 -19.43 -1.37 11.73
C ALA A 224 -19.35 -1.10 10.22
N ARG A 225 -18.57 -1.91 9.51
CA ARG A 225 -18.49 -1.90 8.04
C ARG A 225 -19.50 -2.93 7.52
N LEU A 226 -20.68 -2.48 7.12
CA LEU A 226 -21.64 -3.23 6.31
C LEU A 226 -21.72 -2.55 4.95
N VAL A 227 -20.92 -3.04 3.99
CA VAL A 227 -21.31 -3.33 2.60
C VAL A 227 -20.37 -4.41 2.08
#